data_AF-A0A6M4NMS0-F1
#
_entry.id   AF-A0A6M4NMS0-F1
#
_cell.length_a   1.000
_cell.length_b   1.000
_cell.length_c   1.000
_cell.angle_alpha   90.00
_cell.angle_beta   90.00
_cell.angle_gamma   90.00
#
_symmetry.space_group_name_H-M   'P 1'
#
loop_
_entity.id
_entity.type
_entity.pdbx_description
1 polymer ?
#
loop_
_entity_poly.entity_id
_entity_poly.type
_entity_poly.pdbx_seq_one_letter_code
_entity_poly.pdbx_strand_id
1 'polypeptide(L)'
;MLPLSGEASKAGQGLKNATMIALEDMNNPNLILQYYDTKSSPEGARVAAENALNQQVKLIIGPLMSSSVEAISYQTRRHNVPVIAFSTNDDVLQSQIYTLGLLIEEQISRIIGYAAVKGRSRFALLLPDNSTGIAVARAAAKAAKKHGGHVVRIAFYEPNTSDFSEIIRQLSDFEKRAEPVIKEKKRLKALVEKGDTEAKAALKKLSLKETEEGVDFDAVIIPESGGKLKSATAMFGYYDVFAPDVMFLGTSVWENTSLNKESTLNRAAYPVLSRSHSAYFNRKYQSLYGSYPNGLFAFAYDAVALSSALARSNPEDLDAAITTPDGFVGINGVFRIFANGKNQHSLDIMEIRPQADVIVDQAPRKFTTAPENLDEIDISVLYNGNPPLIFGKDEKEAQQIIFGTTLQPAEPDSQQDENTENLMYNY
;
A
#
# COMPACT_ATOMS: atom_id res chain seq x y z
N MET A 1 21.91 -14.54 0.57
CA MET A 1 21.51 -14.92 1.94
C MET A 1 20.01 -15.20 1.95
N LEU A 2 19.62 -16.45 2.19
CA LEU A 2 18.21 -16.88 2.14
C LEU A 2 17.90 -17.74 3.37
N PRO A 3 16.66 -17.76 3.89
CA PRO A 3 16.28 -18.72 4.92
C PRO A 3 16.10 -20.10 4.28
N LEU A 4 17.17 -20.88 4.16
CA LEU A 4 17.12 -22.22 3.57
C LEU A 4 16.71 -23.29 4.60
N SER A 5 16.77 -22.93 5.88
CA SER A 5 16.16 -23.67 6.99
C SER A 5 15.34 -22.75 7.91
N GLY A 6 14.65 -23.36 8.88
CA GLY A 6 13.74 -22.65 9.79
C GLY A 6 12.34 -22.41 9.20
N GLU A 7 11.59 -21.53 9.85
CA GLU A 7 10.17 -21.27 9.56
C GLU A 7 9.93 -20.79 8.12
N ALA A 8 10.80 -19.93 7.59
CA ALA A 8 10.68 -19.38 6.24
C ALA A 8 11.36 -20.23 5.15
N SER A 9 11.75 -21.48 5.46
CA SER A 9 12.49 -22.37 4.53
C SER A 9 11.81 -22.57 3.17
N LYS A 10 10.48 -22.69 3.16
CA LYS A 10 9.70 -22.82 1.92
C LYS A 10 9.86 -21.60 1.01
N ALA A 11 9.81 -20.39 1.59
CA ALA A 11 10.03 -19.15 0.84
C ALA A 11 11.49 -19.03 0.38
N GLY A 12 12.46 -19.36 1.24
CA GLY A 12 13.87 -19.32 0.88
C GLY A 12 14.24 -20.31 -0.22
N GLN A 13 13.65 -21.51 -0.24
CA GLN A 13 13.85 -22.45 -1.34
C GLN A 13 13.27 -21.94 -2.66
N GLY A 14 12.10 -21.31 -2.63
CA GLY A 14 11.50 -20.70 -3.83
C GLY A 14 12.33 -19.54 -4.38
N LEU A 15 12.86 -18.68 -3.49
CA LEU A 15 13.81 -17.63 -3.87
C LEU A 15 15.09 -18.22 -4.47
N LYS A 16 15.66 -19.26 -3.86
CA LYS A 16 16.84 -19.96 -4.38
C LYS A 16 16.59 -20.57 -5.76
N ASN A 17 15.40 -21.13 -5.97
CA ASN A 17 15.00 -21.66 -7.27
C ASN A 17 14.97 -20.55 -8.34
N ALA A 18 14.40 -19.40 -8.01
CA ALA A 18 14.38 -18.26 -8.93
C ALA A 18 15.78 -17.71 -9.24
N THR A 19 16.68 -17.65 -8.26
CA THR A 19 18.08 -17.23 -8.51
C THR A 19 18.82 -18.21 -9.43
N MET A 20 18.55 -19.51 -9.34
CA MET A 20 19.15 -20.51 -10.23
C MET A 20 18.68 -20.36 -11.68
N ILE A 21 17.38 -20.12 -11.89
CA ILE A 21 16.85 -19.83 -13.23
C ILE A 21 17.53 -18.58 -13.81
N ALA A 22 17.62 -17.51 -13.02
CA ALA A 22 18.27 -16.28 -13.47
C ALA A 22 19.76 -16.48 -13.79
N LEU A 23 20.49 -17.24 -12.96
CA LEU A 23 21.91 -17.51 -13.20
C LEU A 23 22.14 -18.23 -14.54
N GLU A 24 21.29 -19.21 -14.85
CA GLU A 24 21.29 -19.92 -16.13
C GLU A 24 20.96 -18.97 -17.29
N ASP A 25 19.89 -18.18 -17.17
CA ASP A 25 19.45 -17.26 -18.23
C ASP A 25 20.49 -16.18 -18.53
N MET A 26 21.14 -15.65 -17.49
CA MET A 26 22.13 -14.58 -17.63
C MET A 26 23.44 -15.06 -18.23
N ASN A 27 23.75 -16.36 -18.08
CA ASN A 27 24.95 -17.05 -18.57
C ASN A 27 26.21 -16.16 -18.53
N ASN A 28 26.50 -15.62 -17.35
CA ASN A 28 27.55 -14.62 -17.16
C ASN A 28 28.73 -15.24 -16.39
N PRO A 29 29.88 -15.46 -17.05
CA PRO A 29 31.05 -16.07 -16.40
C PRO A 29 31.66 -15.18 -15.30
N ASN A 30 31.34 -13.87 -15.29
CA ASN A 30 31.84 -12.94 -14.28
C ASN A 30 30.98 -12.93 -12.99
N LEU A 31 29.88 -13.70 -12.95
CA LEU A 31 28.98 -13.76 -11.81
C LEU A 31 29.10 -15.12 -11.12
N ILE A 32 29.51 -15.11 -9.84
CA ILE A 32 29.52 -16.29 -8.98
C ILE A 32 28.51 -16.07 -7.87
N LEU A 33 27.51 -16.96 -7.78
CA LEU A 33 26.48 -16.90 -6.74
C LEU A 33 26.77 -17.93 -5.64
N GLN A 34 26.85 -17.44 -4.40
CA GLN A 34 27.04 -18.27 -3.21
C GLN A 34 25.82 -18.18 -2.28
N TYR A 35 25.46 -19.30 -1.66
CA TYR A 35 24.29 -19.39 -0.80
C TYR A 35 24.69 -19.54 0.66
N TYR A 36 24.14 -18.66 1.50
CA TYR A 36 24.29 -18.72 2.95
C TYR A 36 22.91 -18.75 3.58
N ASP A 37 22.70 -19.71 4.48
CA ASP A 37 21.45 -19.94 5.17
C ASP A 37 21.30 -19.02 6.38
N THR A 38 20.26 -18.18 6.38
CA THR A 38 19.96 -17.30 7.52
C THR A 38 19.16 -17.99 8.61
N LYS A 39 18.71 -19.22 8.40
CA LYS A 39 17.95 -20.06 9.36
C LYS A 39 16.65 -19.41 9.89
N SER A 40 16.14 -18.40 9.19
CA SER A 40 15.01 -17.58 9.63
C SER A 40 15.26 -16.86 10.98
N SER A 41 16.50 -16.53 11.33
CA SER A 41 16.82 -15.80 12.57
C SER A 41 17.86 -14.68 12.40
N PRO A 42 17.88 -13.67 13.30
CA PRO A 42 18.93 -12.65 13.34
C PRO A 42 20.33 -13.24 13.52
N GLU A 43 20.49 -14.19 14.44
CA GLU A 43 21.79 -14.83 14.73
C GLU A 43 22.29 -15.64 13.54
N GLY A 44 21.40 -16.39 12.89
CA GLY A 44 21.71 -17.14 11.68
C GLY A 44 22.13 -16.21 10.54
N ALA A 45 21.43 -15.09 10.36
CA ALA A 45 21.82 -14.06 9.40
C ALA A 45 23.20 -13.45 9.72
N ARG A 46 23.50 -13.14 10.99
CA ARG A 46 24.81 -12.60 11.39
C ARG A 46 25.95 -13.54 11.00
N VAL A 47 25.83 -14.83 11.32
CA VAL A 47 26.82 -15.85 10.97
C VAL A 47 26.95 -16.02 9.46
N ALA A 48 25.83 -16.02 8.73
CA ALA A 48 25.82 -16.12 7.28
C ALA A 48 26.52 -14.92 6.61
N ALA A 49 26.30 -13.70 7.11
CA ALA A 49 26.99 -12.50 6.62
C ALA A 49 28.49 -12.53 6.96
N GLU A 50 28.88 -12.94 8.17
CA GLU A 50 30.29 -13.10 8.55
C GLU A 50 31.03 -14.07 7.59
N ASN A 51 30.43 -15.22 7.29
CA ASN A 51 30.97 -16.18 6.33
C ASN A 51 31.08 -15.60 4.91
N ALA A 52 30.07 -14.84 4.47
CA ALA A 52 30.08 -14.20 3.16
C ALA A 52 31.19 -13.13 3.05
N LEU A 53 31.34 -12.29 4.08
CA LEU A 53 32.38 -11.25 4.14
C LEU A 53 33.78 -11.87 4.14
N ASN A 54 34.00 -12.96 4.89
CA ASN A 54 35.26 -13.70 4.89
C ASN A 54 35.61 -14.29 3.51
N GLN A 55 34.60 -14.56 2.68
CA GLN A 55 34.77 -15.01 1.29
C GLN A 55 34.81 -13.85 0.29
N GLN A 56 34.94 -12.60 0.77
CA GLN A 56 35.14 -11.39 -0.02
C GLN A 56 34.04 -11.15 -1.07
N VAL A 57 32.79 -11.47 -0.73
CA VAL A 57 31.64 -11.14 -1.59
C VAL A 57 31.60 -9.64 -1.87
N LYS A 58 31.17 -9.28 -3.09
CA LYS A 58 31.05 -7.88 -3.52
C LYS A 58 29.66 -7.28 -3.27
N LEU A 59 28.65 -8.13 -3.19
CA LEU A 59 27.25 -7.76 -3.04
C LEU A 59 26.53 -8.90 -2.31
N ILE A 60 25.62 -8.56 -1.41
CA ILE A 60 24.74 -9.51 -0.74
C ILE A 60 23.32 -9.35 -1.27
N ILE A 61 22.71 -10.44 -1.74
CA ILE A 61 21.30 -10.51 -2.10
C ILE A 61 20.52 -11.22 -0.97
N GLY A 62 19.39 -10.66 -0.55
CA GLY A 62 18.70 -10.96 0.71
C GLY A 62 19.38 -10.26 1.91
N PRO A 63 18.92 -10.43 3.16
CA PRO A 63 17.91 -11.38 3.63
C PRO A 63 16.45 -11.08 3.26
N LEU A 64 15.57 -12.02 3.63
CA LEU A 64 14.11 -11.89 3.47
C LEU A 64 13.44 -11.13 4.63
N MET A 65 13.86 -11.38 5.88
CA MET A 65 13.21 -10.85 7.08
C MET A 65 13.88 -9.55 7.53
N SER A 66 13.10 -8.56 7.97
CA SER A 66 13.61 -7.25 8.43
C SER A 66 14.59 -7.37 9.58
N SER A 67 14.31 -8.25 10.56
CA SER A 67 15.21 -8.48 11.70
C SER A 67 16.56 -9.08 11.27
N SER A 68 16.58 -9.90 10.22
CA SER A 68 17.82 -10.38 9.62
C SER A 68 18.58 -9.28 8.87
N VAL A 69 17.88 -8.36 8.20
CA VAL A 69 18.50 -7.19 7.54
C VAL A 69 19.16 -6.29 8.59
N GLU A 70 18.42 -5.95 9.64
CA GLU A 70 18.91 -5.13 10.76
C GLU A 70 20.17 -5.74 11.39
N ALA A 71 20.14 -7.04 11.68
CA ALA A 71 21.24 -7.77 12.32
C ALA A 71 22.55 -7.77 11.50
N ILE A 72 22.50 -7.61 10.17
CA ILE A 72 23.70 -7.61 9.32
C ILE A 72 24.13 -6.22 8.86
N SER A 73 23.26 -5.21 8.99
CA SER A 73 23.45 -3.90 8.36
C SER A 73 24.74 -3.21 8.78
N TYR A 74 25.05 -3.20 10.08
CA TYR A 74 26.27 -2.54 10.58
C TYR A 74 27.55 -3.19 10.04
N GLN A 75 27.63 -4.52 10.06
CA GLN A 75 28.84 -5.23 9.63
C GLN A 75 29.05 -5.12 8.11
N THR A 76 28.01 -5.30 7.30
CA THR A 76 28.17 -5.23 5.83
C THR A 76 28.57 -3.84 5.36
N ARG A 77 27.97 -2.80 5.96
CA ARG A 77 28.34 -1.40 5.70
C ARG A 77 29.78 -1.07 6.09
N ARG A 78 30.26 -1.56 7.23
CA ARG A 78 31.66 -1.35 7.63
C ARG A 78 32.66 -1.99 6.67
N HIS A 79 32.24 -3.04 5.96
CA HIS A 79 33.04 -3.69 4.93
C HIS A 79 32.80 -3.12 3.52
N ASN A 80 31.97 -2.08 3.37
CA ASN A 80 31.54 -1.51 2.09
C ASN A 80 30.97 -2.57 1.13
N VAL A 81 30.19 -3.51 1.68
CA VAL A 81 29.47 -4.53 0.91
C VAL A 81 28.00 -4.16 0.91
N PRO A 82 27.44 -3.67 -0.22
CA PRO A 82 26.02 -3.35 -0.29
C PRO A 82 25.16 -4.60 -0.14
N VAL A 83 23.94 -4.39 0.35
CA VAL A 83 22.91 -5.41 0.56
C VAL A 83 21.70 -5.03 -0.26
N ILE A 84 21.15 -5.98 -1.03
CA ILE A 84 19.85 -5.86 -1.69
C ILE A 84 18.91 -6.89 -1.05
N ALA A 85 18.13 -6.44 -0.08
CA ALA A 85 17.19 -7.26 0.67
C ALA A 85 15.88 -7.53 -0.09
N PHE A 86 15.11 -8.49 0.41
CA PHE A 86 13.72 -8.73 -0.03
C PHE A 86 12.68 -8.23 0.97
N SER A 87 13.13 -7.61 2.08
CA SER A 87 12.24 -7.08 3.10
C SER A 87 11.47 -5.87 2.59
N THR A 88 10.22 -5.74 3.03
CA THR A 88 9.34 -4.60 2.73
C THR A 88 9.24 -3.59 3.89
N ASN A 89 10.01 -3.78 4.96
CA ASN A 89 10.12 -2.79 6.04
C ASN A 89 11.10 -1.69 5.63
N ASP A 90 10.65 -0.45 5.55
CA ASP A 90 11.47 0.70 5.19
C ASP A 90 12.37 1.20 6.34
N ASP A 91 12.01 0.91 7.60
CA ASP A 91 12.79 1.31 8.79
C ASP A 91 14.21 0.73 8.80
N VAL A 92 14.46 -0.39 8.12
CA VAL A 92 15.79 -1.02 8.06
C VAL A 92 16.62 -0.56 6.85
N LEU A 93 16.03 0.22 5.96
CA LEU A 93 16.66 0.68 4.72
C LEU A 93 17.47 1.95 4.95
N GLN A 94 18.59 2.03 4.24
CA GLN A 94 19.53 3.14 4.34
C GLN A 94 20.55 3.02 3.19
N SER A 95 21.44 3.99 3.05
CA SER A 95 22.59 3.85 2.14
C SER A 95 23.31 2.51 2.37
N GLN A 96 23.67 1.83 1.27
CA GLN A 96 24.21 0.46 1.21
C GLN A 96 23.28 -0.68 1.68
N ILE A 97 22.08 -0.38 2.17
CA ILE A 97 21.04 -1.36 2.55
C ILE A 97 19.78 -1.07 1.72
N TYR A 98 19.76 -1.66 0.54
CA TYR A 98 18.72 -1.51 -0.47
C TYR A 98 17.68 -2.62 -0.38
N THR A 99 16.53 -2.43 -1.04
CA THR A 99 15.53 -3.49 -1.20
C THR A 99 15.01 -3.62 -2.63
N LEU A 100 14.59 -4.82 -2.99
CA LEU A 100 13.72 -5.12 -4.15
C LEU A 100 12.31 -5.55 -3.71
N GLY A 101 12.01 -5.56 -2.41
CA GLY A 101 10.67 -5.83 -1.91
C GLY A 101 9.69 -4.74 -2.34
N LEU A 102 8.42 -5.12 -2.55
CA LEU A 102 7.36 -4.19 -2.90
C LEU A 102 6.94 -3.36 -1.67
N LEU A 103 7.35 -2.10 -1.62
CA LEU A 103 7.09 -1.21 -0.50
C LEU A 103 5.60 -0.78 -0.42
N ILE A 104 5.14 -0.44 0.78
CA ILE A 104 3.79 0.12 0.96
C ILE A 104 3.69 1.48 0.29
N GLU A 105 4.72 2.31 0.45
CA GLU A 105 4.75 3.67 -0.09
C GLU A 105 4.55 3.70 -1.62
N GLU A 106 5.25 2.83 -2.37
CA GLU A 106 5.10 2.78 -3.84
C GLU A 106 3.70 2.32 -4.27
N GLN A 107 3.10 1.36 -3.56
CA GLN A 107 1.77 0.85 -3.85
C GLN A 107 0.70 1.92 -3.61
N ILE A 108 0.77 2.57 -2.45
CA ILE A 108 -0.19 3.60 -2.04
C ILE A 108 -0.06 4.84 -2.93
N SER A 109 1.17 5.26 -3.25
CA SER A 109 1.41 6.35 -4.20
C SER A 109 0.80 6.04 -5.57
N ARG A 110 1.01 4.82 -6.08
CA ARG A 110 0.48 4.40 -7.38
C ARG A 110 -1.05 4.40 -7.43
N ILE A 111 -1.70 3.83 -6.42
CA ILE A 111 -3.16 3.66 -6.42
C ILE A 111 -3.89 4.99 -6.17
N ILE A 112 -3.35 5.87 -5.32
CA ILE A 112 -3.88 7.22 -5.12
C ILE A 112 -3.70 8.07 -6.39
N GLY A 113 -2.55 7.99 -7.05
CA GLY A 113 -2.34 8.70 -8.32
C GLY A 113 -3.35 8.27 -9.39
N TYR A 114 -3.65 6.98 -9.48
CA TYR A 114 -4.72 6.47 -10.35
C TYR A 114 -6.10 7.02 -9.96
N ALA A 115 -6.46 6.96 -8.67
CA ALA A 115 -7.74 7.47 -8.18
C ALA A 115 -7.91 8.98 -8.43
N ALA A 116 -6.85 9.76 -8.27
CA ALA A 116 -6.85 11.20 -8.55
C ALA A 116 -7.10 11.52 -10.03
N VAL A 117 -6.49 10.76 -10.95
CA VAL A 117 -6.80 10.87 -12.40
C VAL A 117 -8.26 10.52 -12.70
N LYS A 118 -8.90 9.70 -11.87
CA LYS A 118 -10.35 9.40 -11.93
C LYS A 118 -11.22 10.41 -11.17
N GLY A 119 -10.66 11.55 -10.74
CA GLY A 119 -11.37 12.63 -10.06
C GLY A 119 -11.66 12.36 -8.58
N ARG A 120 -10.97 11.41 -7.95
CA ARG A 120 -11.12 11.09 -6.52
C ARG A 120 -10.07 11.86 -5.72
N SER A 121 -10.52 12.65 -4.76
CA SER A 121 -9.65 13.58 -4.02
C SER A 121 -9.76 13.45 -2.51
N ARG A 122 -10.88 12.90 -2.01
CA ARG A 122 -11.15 12.70 -0.57
C ARG A 122 -11.01 11.22 -0.24
N PHE A 123 -10.02 10.87 0.58
CA PHE A 123 -9.70 9.47 0.88
C PHE A 123 -10.08 9.10 2.32
N ALA A 124 -10.74 7.97 2.49
CA ALA A 124 -10.90 7.28 3.77
C ALA A 124 -9.92 6.11 3.86
N LEU A 125 -9.45 5.79 5.07
CA LEU A 125 -8.56 4.66 5.32
C LEU A 125 -9.19 3.74 6.37
N LEU A 126 -9.27 2.44 6.08
CA LEU A 126 -9.63 1.41 7.06
C LEU A 126 -8.39 0.54 7.31
N LEU A 127 -7.78 0.68 8.49
CA LEU A 127 -6.40 0.24 8.74
C LEU A 127 -6.29 -0.68 9.96
N PRO A 128 -5.48 -1.73 9.92
CA PRO A 128 -5.19 -2.51 11.11
C PRO A 128 -4.36 -1.68 12.08
N ASP A 129 -4.61 -1.79 13.38
CA ASP A 129 -3.82 -1.12 14.40
C ASP A 129 -2.47 -1.83 14.61
N ASN A 130 -1.54 -1.59 13.69
CA ASN A 130 -0.17 -2.07 13.72
C ASN A 130 0.73 -1.24 12.79
N SER A 131 2.00 -1.63 12.66
CA SER A 131 2.99 -0.95 11.80
C SER A 131 2.55 -0.86 10.33
N THR A 132 1.89 -1.87 9.79
CA THR A 132 1.37 -1.86 8.41
C THR A 132 0.31 -0.77 8.24
N GLY A 133 -0.65 -0.66 9.17
CA GLY A 133 -1.67 0.38 9.11
C GLY A 133 -1.06 1.77 9.17
N ILE A 134 -0.09 1.99 10.08
CA ILE A 134 0.63 3.26 10.17
C ILE A 134 1.39 3.59 8.87
N ALA A 135 2.10 2.63 8.29
CA ALA A 135 2.81 2.83 7.02
C ALA A 135 1.86 3.22 5.88
N VAL A 136 0.68 2.60 5.80
CA VAL A 136 -0.36 2.96 4.82
C VAL A 136 -0.87 4.38 5.08
N ALA A 137 -1.14 4.76 6.34
CA ALA A 137 -1.62 6.10 6.67
C ALA A 137 -0.62 7.19 6.25
N ARG A 138 0.66 7.02 6.58
CA ARG A 138 1.73 7.96 6.20
C ARG A 138 1.86 8.08 4.69
N ALA A 139 1.90 6.93 3.99
CA ALA A 139 2.00 6.91 2.54
C ALA A 139 0.78 7.55 1.86
N ALA A 140 -0.42 7.29 2.38
CA ALA A 140 -1.66 7.84 1.84
C ALA A 140 -1.74 9.36 2.04
N ALA A 141 -1.34 9.85 3.20
CA ALA A 141 -1.28 11.27 3.48
C ALA A 141 -0.34 12.03 2.51
N LYS A 142 0.88 11.50 2.30
CA LYS A 142 1.85 12.05 1.34
C LYS A 142 1.30 12.02 -0.10
N ALA A 143 0.81 10.86 -0.54
CA ALA A 143 0.35 10.66 -1.90
C ALA A 143 -0.92 11.46 -2.23
N ALA A 144 -1.88 11.55 -1.31
CA ALA A 144 -3.10 12.32 -1.51
C ALA A 144 -2.76 13.79 -1.76
N LYS A 145 -1.91 14.39 -0.92
CA LYS A 145 -1.49 15.78 -1.10
C LYS A 145 -0.79 16.01 -2.43
N LYS A 146 0.15 15.13 -2.79
CA LYS A 146 0.88 15.21 -4.06
C LYS A 146 -0.08 15.32 -5.26
N HIS A 147 -1.21 14.62 -5.18
CA HIS A 147 -2.23 14.61 -6.23
C HIS A 147 -3.38 15.60 -5.98
N GLY A 148 -3.20 16.60 -5.11
CA GLY A 148 -4.20 17.65 -4.84
C GLY A 148 -5.41 17.18 -4.02
N GLY A 149 -5.33 16.01 -3.40
CA GLY A 149 -6.34 15.46 -2.49
C GLY A 149 -5.91 15.48 -1.03
N HIS A 150 -6.72 14.86 -0.17
CA HIS A 150 -6.45 14.74 1.26
C HIS A 150 -7.13 13.50 1.85
N VAL A 151 -6.54 12.96 2.92
CA VAL A 151 -7.19 11.94 3.74
C VAL A 151 -8.19 12.64 4.67
N VAL A 152 -9.47 12.29 4.61
CA VAL A 152 -10.54 12.89 5.44
C VAL A 152 -10.87 12.07 6.68
N ARG A 153 -10.67 10.76 6.62
CA ARG A 153 -11.05 9.84 7.69
C ARG A 153 -10.07 8.67 7.78
N ILE A 154 -9.74 8.28 9.01
CA ILE A 154 -8.87 7.14 9.31
C ILE A 154 -9.53 6.32 10.41
N ALA A 155 -9.81 5.06 10.12
CA ALA A 155 -10.40 4.15 11.10
C ALA A 155 -9.43 2.99 11.37
N PHE A 156 -9.00 2.86 12.62
CA PHE A 156 -8.17 1.77 13.10
C PHE A 156 -9.03 0.64 13.65
N TYR A 157 -8.67 -0.60 13.34
CA TYR A 157 -9.30 -1.78 13.91
C TYR A 157 -8.26 -2.74 14.48
N GLU A 158 -8.65 -3.52 15.48
CA GLU A 158 -7.76 -4.52 16.07
C GLU A 158 -7.32 -5.56 15.03
N PRO A 159 -6.01 -5.88 14.87
CA PRO A 159 -5.52 -6.74 13.79
C PRO A 159 -6.19 -8.11 13.65
N ASN A 160 -6.71 -8.64 14.76
CA ASN A 160 -7.36 -9.94 14.86
C ASN A 160 -8.90 -9.87 14.78
N THR A 161 -9.47 -8.69 14.51
CA THR A 161 -10.91 -8.56 14.40
C THR A 161 -11.46 -9.35 13.20
N SER A 162 -12.65 -9.90 13.37
CA SER A 162 -13.49 -10.44 12.31
C SER A 162 -14.76 -9.61 12.09
N ASP A 163 -15.05 -8.68 13.02
CA ASP A 163 -16.21 -7.80 13.00
C ASP A 163 -15.78 -6.37 12.66
N PHE A 164 -16.32 -5.86 11.57
CA PHE A 164 -16.06 -4.51 11.08
C PHE A 164 -17.30 -3.62 11.17
N SER A 165 -18.39 -4.10 11.77
CA SER A 165 -19.67 -3.39 11.83
C SER A 165 -19.50 -2.02 12.50
N GLU A 166 -19.04 -2.00 13.75
CA GLU A 166 -18.90 -0.77 14.53
C GLU A 166 -17.92 0.23 13.89
N ILE A 167 -16.75 -0.24 13.46
CA ILE A 167 -15.73 0.66 12.91
C ILE A 167 -16.14 1.26 11.56
N ILE A 168 -16.86 0.52 10.72
CA ILE A 168 -17.38 1.04 9.44
C ILE A 168 -18.63 1.90 9.64
N ARG A 169 -19.46 1.59 10.65
CA ARG A 169 -20.57 2.46 11.08
C ARG A 169 -20.07 3.87 11.39
N GLN A 170 -19.02 3.95 12.23
CA GLN A 170 -18.36 5.21 12.59
C GLN A 170 -17.67 5.87 11.38
N LEU A 171 -16.87 5.11 10.62
CA LEU A 171 -16.15 5.64 9.45
C LEU A 171 -17.10 6.25 8.42
N SER A 172 -18.26 5.62 8.20
CA SER A 172 -19.26 6.08 7.24
C SER A 172 -20.21 7.16 7.79
N ASP A 173 -20.09 7.55 9.07
CA ASP A 173 -21.02 8.49 9.72
C ASP A 173 -22.50 8.06 9.55
N PHE A 174 -22.75 6.76 9.74
CA PHE A 174 -24.04 6.17 9.39
C PHE A 174 -25.20 6.81 10.14
N GLU A 175 -25.03 7.13 11.42
CA GLU A 175 -26.10 7.68 12.27
C GLU A 175 -26.61 9.00 11.72
N LYS A 176 -25.69 9.90 11.38
CA LYS A 176 -26.00 11.21 10.82
C LYS A 176 -26.68 11.09 9.45
N ARG A 177 -26.21 10.16 8.61
CA ARG A 177 -26.81 9.93 7.28
C ARG A 177 -28.16 9.21 7.32
N ALA A 178 -28.41 8.42 8.37
CA ALA A 178 -29.65 7.67 8.55
C ALA A 178 -30.77 8.50 9.19
N GLU A 179 -30.44 9.55 9.97
CA GLU A 179 -31.41 10.38 10.67
C GLU A 179 -32.53 10.95 9.76
N PRO A 180 -32.24 11.54 8.58
CA PRO A 180 -33.27 12.04 7.67
C PRO A 180 -34.22 10.93 7.19
N VAL A 181 -33.67 9.77 6.85
CA VAL A 181 -34.43 8.60 6.38
C VAL A 181 -35.31 8.04 7.49
N ILE A 182 -34.81 7.95 8.72
CA ILE A 182 -35.57 7.48 9.88
C ILE A 182 -36.76 8.41 10.14
N LYS A 183 -36.53 9.73 10.09
CA LYS A 183 -37.58 10.75 10.26
C LYS A 183 -38.65 10.63 9.16
N GLU A 184 -38.24 10.44 7.92
CA GLU A 184 -39.16 10.29 6.79
C GLU A 184 -39.92 8.96 6.83
N LYS A 185 -39.26 7.84 7.14
CA LYS A 185 -39.92 6.53 7.36
C LYS A 185 -40.99 6.66 8.44
N LYS A 186 -40.74 7.39 9.54
CA LYS A 186 -41.73 7.65 10.60
C LYS A 186 -42.91 8.47 10.11
N ARG A 187 -42.66 9.54 9.34
CA ARG A 187 -43.70 10.39 8.73
C ARG A 187 -44.60 9.59 7.79
N LEU A 188 -44.01 8.81 6.89
CA LEU A 188 -44.73 7.99 5.91
C LEU A 188 -45.57 6.91 6.60
N LYS A 189 -45.03 6.24 7.64
CA LYS A 189 -45.81 5.27 8.43
C LYS A 189 -47.07 5.88 9.03
N ALA A 190 -46.97 7.08 9.62
CA ALA A 190 -48.12 7.78 10.19
C ALA A 190 -49.18 8.19 9.14
N LEU A 191 -48.78 8.41 7.89
CA LEU A 191 -49.71 8.68 6.77
C LEU A 191 -50.37 7.39 6.26
N VAL A 192 -49.61 6.28 6.20
CA VAL A 192 -50.15 4.95 5.83
C VAL A 192 -51.22 4.51 6.82
N GLU A 193 -51.01 4.75 8.12
CA GLU A 193 -52.01 4.49 9.16
C GLU A 193 -53.31 5.30 8.98
N LYS A 194 -53.24 6.43 8.28
CA LYS A 194 -54.38 7.27 7.90
C LYS A 194 -55.00 6.89 6.55
N GLY A 195 -54.55 5.81 5.92
CA GLY A 195 -55.08 5.32 4.64
C GLY A 195 -54.43 5.92 3.39
N ASP A 196 -53.32 6.65 3.53
CA ASP A 196 -52.61 7.23 2.39
C ASP A 196 -51.88 6.14 1.57
N THR A 197 -52.39 5.90 0.36
CA THR A 197 -51.85 4.90 -0.56
C THR A 197 -50.56 5.35 -1.26
N GLU A 198 -50.35 6.67 -1.43
CA GLU A 198 -49.12 7.24 -1.99
C GLU A 198 -47.99 7.12 -0.96
N ALA A 199 -48.28 7.41 0.31
CA ALA A 199 -47.33 7.21 1.41
C ALA A 199 -46.91 5.74 1.53
N LYS A 200 -47.81 4.79 1.26
CA LYS A 200 -47.50 3.36 1.27
C LYS A 200 -46.52 2.98 0.16
N ALA A 201 -46.71 3.54 -1.04
CA ALA A 201 -45.80 3.35 -2.16
C ALA A 201 -44.42 3.98 -1.89
N ALA A 202 -44.42 5.21 -1.35
CA ALA A 202 -43.19 5.92 -0.97
C ALA A 202 -42.41 5.16 0.13
N LEU A 203 -43.10 4.64 1.16
CA LEU A 203 -42.47 3.88 2.24
C LEU A 203 -41.82 2.60 1.72
N LYS A 204 -42.45 1.89 0.78
CA LYS A 204 -41.89 0.70 0.13
C LYS A 204 -40.62 1.01 -0.67
N LYS A 205 -40.57 2.17 -1.31
CA LYS A 205 -39.37 2.62 -2.03
C LYS A 205 -38.25 3.00 -1.06
N LEU A 206 -38.60 3.71 0.02
CA LEU A 206 -37.65 4.17 1.04
C LEU A 206 -37.12 3.02 1.93
N SER A 207 -37.83 1.90 2.06
CA SER A 207 -37.36 0.74 2.84
C SER A 207 -36.18 0.00 2.21
N LEU A 208 -35.77 0.35 0.99
CA LEU A 208 -34.62 -0.24 0.29
C LEU A 208 -33.30 0.49 0.58
N LYS A 209 -33.34 1.61 1.31
CA LYS A 209 -32.17 2.40 1.72
C LYS A 209 -32.27 2.72 3.20
N GLU A 210 -31.14 2.81 3.85
CA GLU A 210 -31.04 3.28 5.23
C GLU A 210 -30.52 4.73 5.31
N THR A 211 -29.95 5.26 4.23
CA THR A 211 -29.40 6.63 4.18
C THR A 211 -29.83 7.41 2.93
N GLU A 212 -29.84 8.75 3.06
CA GLU A 212 -30.23 9.67 1.98
C GLU A 212 -29.01 10.28 1.28
N GLU A 213 -28.01 10.69 2.06
CA GLU A 213 -26.75 11.27 1.58
C GLU A 213 -25.63 10.23 1.45
N GLY A 214 -24.70 10.50 0.53
CA GLY A 214 -23.45 9.76 0.43
C GLY A 214 -22.46 10.12 1.55
N VAL A 215 -21.32 9.44 1.57
CA VAL A 215 -20.22 9.75 2.50
C VAL A 215 -19.39 10.95 2.04
N ASP A 216 -18.56 11.50 2.93
CA ASP A 216 -17.69 12.65 2.67
C ASP A 216 -16.33 12.28 2.04
N PHE A 217 -16.16 11.03 1.60
CA PHE A 217 -14.99 10.54 0.88
C PHE A 217 -15.37 9.93 -0.48
N ASP A 218 -14.47 10.05 -1.44
CA ASP A 218 -14.66 9.53 -2.81
C ASP A 218 -14.03 8.15 -2.99
N ALA A 219 -13.11 7.76 -2.11
CA ALA A 219 -12.40 6.49 -2.16
C ALA A 219 -12.04 6.00 -0.76
N VAL A 220 -11.95 4.67 -0.60
CA VAL A 220 -11.51 4.02 0.64
C VAL A 220 -10.37 3.04 0.36
N ILE A 221 -9.29 3.11 1.14
CA ILE A 221 -8.15 2.19 1.06
C ILE A 221 -8.27 1.12 2.15
N ILE A 222 -8.16 -0.14 1.74
CA ILE A 222 -8.28 -1.31 2.62
C ILE A 222 -7.09 -2.27 2.39
N PRO A 223 -6.03 -2.22 3.20
CA PRO A 223 -4.83 -3.05 3.06
C PRO A 223 -5.02 -4.47 3.66
N GLU A 224 -6.14 -5.12 3.35
CA GLU A 224 -6.50 -6.45 3.85
C GLU A 224 -6.63 -7.49 2.74
N SER A 225 -6.72 -8.76 3.15
CA SER A 225 -6.97 -9.88 2.24
C SER A 225 -7.90 -10.91 2.90
N GLY A 226 -8.29 -11.93 2.12
CA GLY A 226 -9.05 -13.08 2.59
C GLY A 226 -10.42 -12.72 3.17
N GLY A 227 -10.79 -13.42 4.25
CA GLY A 227 -12.08 -13.22 4.93
C GLY A 227 -12.25 -11.83 5.51
N LYS A 228 -11.19 -11.21 6.04
CA LYS A 228 -11.25 -9.86 6.63
C LYS A 228 -11.67 -8.80 5.61
N LEU A 229 -11.06 -8.83 4.42
CA LEU A 229 -11.45 -7.95 3.32
C LEU A 229 -12.92 -8.13 2.91
N LYS A 230 -13.39 -9.38 2.81
CA LYS A 230 -14.80 -9.68 2.48
C LYS A 230 -15.75 -9.16 3.56
N SER A 231 -15.45 -9.42 4.83
CA SER A 231 -16.26 -8.92 5.95
C SER A 231 -16.33 -7.39 5.97
N ALA A 232 -15.20 -6.70 5.82
CA ALA A 232 -15.15 -5.24 5.78
C ALA A 232 -15.99 -4.68 4.62
N THR A 233 -15.80 -5.21 3.41
CA THR A 233 -16.52 -4.71 2.21
C THR A 233 -18.01 -5.01 2.24
N ALA A 234 -18.44 -6.11 2.87
CA ALA A 234 -19.85 -6.39 3.13
C ALA A 234 -20.48 -5.34 4.07
N MET A 235 -19.75 -4.92 5.11
CA MET A 235 -20.22 -3.89 6.04
C MET A 235 -20.34 -2.51 5.40
N PHE A 236 -19.45 -2.14 4.47
CA PHE A 236 -19.66 -0.92 3.68
C PHE A 236 -20.99 -0.96 2.93
N GLY A 237 -21.32 -2.08 2.28
CA GLY A 237 -22.61 -2.23 1.62
C GLY A 237 -23.80 -2.21 2.58
N TYR A 238 -23.65 -2.76 3.79
CA TYR A 238 -24.68 -2.68 4.82
C TYR A 238 -24.97 -1.24 5.27
N TYR A 239 -23.94 -0.39 5.34
CA TYR A 239 -24.06 1.03 5.69
C TYR A 239 -24.24 1.95 4.46
N ASP A 240 -24.78 1.42 3.36
CA ASP A 240 -25.08 2.15 2.12
C ASP A 240 -23.87 2.84 1.44
N VAL A 241 -22.68 2.26 1.56
CA VAL A 241 -21.46 2.75 0.88
C VAL A 241 -21.12 1.81 -0.28
N PHE A 242 -21.27 2.31 -1.52
CA PHE A 242 -21.15 1.51 -2.73
C PHE A 242 -20.32 2.18 -3.82
N ALA A 243 -19.79 1.37 -4.74
CA ALA A 243 -19.36 1.82 -6.04
C ALA A 243 -20.58 2.17 -6.94
N PRO A 244 -20.47 3.13 -7.88
CA PRO A 244 -19.27 3.89 -8.23
C PRO A 244 -19.06 5.17 -7.40
N ASP A 245 -19.95 5.49 -6.47
CA ASP A 245 -19.87 6.74 -5.70
C ASP A 245 -18.60 6.76 -4.84
N VAL A 246 -18.30 5.63 -4.19
CA VAL A 246 -17.02 5.38 -3.51
C VAL A 246 -16.18 4.37 -4.27
N MET A 247 -14.93 4.73 -4.52
CA MET A 247 -13.94 3.84 -5.10
C MET A 247 -13.25 3.00 -4.02
N PHE A 248 -13.40 1.68 -4.07
CA PHE A 248 -12.68 0.77 -3.18
C PHE A 248 -11.28 0.50 -3.74
N LEU A 249 -10.27 0.74 -2.91
CA LEU A 249 -8.86 0.65 -3.28
C LEU A 249 -8.13 -0.34 -2.36
N GLY A 250 -7.26 -1.15 -2.95
CA GLY A 250 -6.45 -2.15 -2.26
C GLY A 250 -4.95 -1.93 -2.39
N THR A 251 -4.20 -2.86 -1.80
CA THR A 251 -2.78 -3.08 -2.07
C THR A 251 -2.62 -4.40 -2.84
N SER A 252 -1.39 -4.76 -3.23
CA SER A 252 -1.14 -6.00 -3.99
C SER A 252 -1.55 -7.27 -3.25
N VAL A 253 -1.75 -7.22 -1.92
CA VAL A 253 -2.22 -8.36 -1.12
C VAL A 253 -3.63 -8.82 -1.52
N TRP A 254 -4.40 -7.99 -2.24
CA TRP A 254 -5.69 -8.39 -2.81
C TRP A 254 -5.55 -9.53 -3.82
N GLU A 255 -4.39 -9.71 -4.48
CA GLU A 255 -4.12 -10.84 -5.38
C GLU A 255 -4.30 -12.21 -4.71
N ASN A 256 -4.20 -12.26 -3.37
CA ASN A 256 -4.36 -13.49 -2.59
C ASN A 256 -5.83 -13.85 -2.32
N THR A 257 -6.80 -13.07 -2.82
CA THR A 257 -8.22 -13.22 -2.51
C THR A 257 -9.06 -13.29 -3.77
N SER A 258 -10.00 -14.25 -3.83
CA SER A 258 -11.00 -14.27 -4.90
C SER A 258 -12.10 -13.24 -4.60
N LEU A 259 -12.11 -12.15 -5.37
CA LEU A 259 -12.99 -10.99 -5.15
C LEU A 259 -14.05 -10.80 -6.25
N ASN A 260 -13.97 -11.53 -7.37
CA ASN A 260 -14.86 -11.37 -8.53
C ASN A 260 -16.34 -11.67 -8.22
N LYS A 261 -16.64 -12.31 -7.09
CA LYS A 261 -18.01 -12.59 -6.62
C LYS A 261 -18.55 -11.54 -5.64
N GLU A 262 -17.71 -10.63 -5.17
CA GLU A 262 -18.08 -9.60 -4.20
C GLU A 262 -18.62 -8.38 -4.96
N SER A 263 -19.95 -8.24 -5.03
CA SER A 263 -20.59 -7.19 -5.84
C SER A 263 -20.19 -5.76 -5.42
N THR A 264 -19.95 -5.53 -4.13
CA THR A 264 -19.47 -4.25 -3.58
C THR A 264 -18.10 -3.85 -4.14
N LEU A 265 -17.28 -4.83 -4.52
CA LEU A 265 -15.94 -4.61 -5.08
C LEU A 265 -15.91 -4.56 -6.60
N ASN A 266 -17.07 -4.58 -7.27
CA ASN A 266 -17.10 -4.30 -8.69
C ASN A 266 -16.47 -2.94 -8.97
N ARG A 267 -15.47 -2.91 -9.86
CA ARG A 267 -14.68 -1.70 -10.19
C ARG A 267 -13.71 -1.22 -9.12
N ALA A 268 -13.54 -1.98 -8.04
CA ALA A 268 -12.48 -1.74 -7.09
C ALA A 268 -11.11 -2.00 -7.74
N ALA A 269 -10.08 -1.30 -7.29
CA ALA A 269 -8.78 -1.31 -7.95
C ALA A 269 -7.61 -1.50 -6.98
N TYR A 270 -6.55 -2.15 -7.44
CA TYR A 270 -5.35 -2.37 -6.64
C TYR A 270 -4.09 -2.43 -7.53
N PRO A 271 -2.93 -2.00 -7.02
CA PRO A 271 -1.69 -2.04 -7.77
C PRO A 271 -1.11 -3.46 -7.81
N VAL A 272 -0.50 -3.84 -8.92
CA VAL A 272 0.22 -5.11 -9.09
C VAL A 272 1.55 -4.90 -9.78
N LEU A 273 2.51 -5.80 -9.53
CA LEU A 273 3.74 -5.87 -10.31
C LEU A 273 3.43 -6.09 -11.79
N SER A 274 4.16 -5.41 -12.68
CA SER A 274 3.84 -5.49 -14.09
C SER A 274 3.99 -6.91 -14.61
N ARG A 275 2.97 -7.40 -15.32
CA ARG A 275 2.95 -8.76 -15.87
C ARG A 275 3.57 -8.88 -17.26
N SER A 276 4.16 -7.80 -17.75
CA SER A 276 4.67 -7.65 -19.12
C SER A 276 5.61 -8.79 -19.55
N HIS A 277 6.48 -9.27 -18.65
CA HIS A 277 7.46 -10.34 -18.95
C HIS A 277 7.39 -11.53 -17.98
N SER A 278 6.49 -11.52 -16.99
CA SER A 278 6.41 -12.55 -15.95
C SER A 278 5.95 -13.92 -16.48
N ALA A 279 5.24 -13.94 -17.62
CA ALA A 279 4.77 -15.18 -18.23
C ALA A 279 5.91 -16.15 -18.62
N TYR A 280 7.07 -15.61 -19.02
CA TYR A 280 8.26 -16.43 -19.29
C TYR A 280 8.75 -17.11 -18.01
N PHE A 281 9.00 -16.32 -16.95
CA PHE A 281 9.45 -16.82 -15.65
C PHE A 281 8.48 -17.84 -15.08
N ASN A 282 7.18 -17.53 -15.07
CA ASN A 282 6.16 -18.40 -14.51
C ASN A 282 6.13 -19.76 -15.19
N ARG A 283 6.19 -19.79 -16.54
CA ARG A 283 6.24 -21.06 -17.30
C ARG A 283 7.53 -21.83 -17.03
N LYS A 284 8.68 -21.16 -17.04
CA LYS A 284 9.98 -21.80 -16.80
C LYS A 284 10.06 -22.38 -15.38
N TYR A 285 9.64 -21.60 -14.38
CA TYR A 285 9.58 -22.03 -12.99
C TYR A 285 8.63 -23.22 -12.80
N GLN A 286 7.42 -23.16 -13.37
CA GLN A 286 6.47 -24.27 -13.30
C GLN A 286 7.02 -25.54 -13.97
N SER A 287 7.67 -25.40 -15.13
CA SER A 287 8.26 -26.54 -15.84
C SER A 287 9.39 -27.21 -15.05
N LEU A 288 10.20 -26.42 -14.32
CA LEU A 288 11.35 -26.93 -13.56
C LEU A 288 10.96 -27.47 -12.18
N TYR A 289 9.96 -26.85 -11.53
CA TYR A 289 9.66 -27.11 -10.12
C TYR A 289 8.22 -27.58 -9.84
N GLY A 290 7.42 -27.81 -10.89
CA GLY A 290 6.07 -28.39 -10.80
C GLY A 290 5.01 -27.51 -10.12
N SER A 291 5.34 -26.26 -9.79
CA SER A 291 4.46 -25.33 -9.06
C SER A 291 4.57 -23.92 -9.65
N TYR A 292 3.50 -23.15 -9.59
CA TYR A 292 3.56 -21.74 -9.97
C TYR A 292 4.36 -20.94 -8.93
N PRO A 293 5.24 -20.02 -9.37
CA PRO A 293 6.01 -19.21 -8.44
C PRO A 293 5.11 -18.21 -7.71
N ASN A 294 5.46 -17.92 -6.45
CA ASN A 294 4.94 -16.73 -5.77
C ASN A 294 5.55 -15.47 -6.40
N GLY A 295 4.80 -14.36 -6.47
CA GLY A 295 5.28 -13.09 -7.02
C GLY A 295 6.59 -12.60 -6.38
N LEU A 296 6.80 -12.86 -5.08
CA LEU A 296 8.04 -12.58 -4.35
C LEU A 296 9.28 -13.21 -5.01
N PHE A 297 9.15 -14.37 -5.64
CA PHE A 297 10.29 -15.08 -6.22
C PHE A 297 10.88 -14.38 -7.44
N ALA A 298 10.07 -13.60 -8.15
CA ALA A 298 10.54 -12.80 -9.27
C ALA A 298 11.56 -11.73 -8.83
N PHE A 299 11.48 -11.21 -7.60
CA PHE A 299 12.49 -10.28 -7.08
C PHE A 299 13.87 -10.93 -6.94
N ALA A 300 13.93 -12.23 -6.61
CA ALA A 300 15.20 -12.96 -6.59
C ALA A 300 15.78 -13.16 -8.00
N TYR A 301 14.91 -13.37 -9.00
CA TYR A 301 15.34 -13.40 -10.39
C TYR A 301 15.95 -12.04 -10.79
N ASP A 302 15.23 -10.96 -10.51
CA ASP A 302 15.64 -9.59 -10.85
C ASP A 302 16.91 -9.17 -10.11
N ALA A 303 17.10 -9.59 -8.85
CA ALA A 303 18.34 -9.34 -8.09
C ALA A 303 19.57 -9.96 -8.76
N VAL A 304 19.44 -11.18 -9.30
CA VAL A 304 20.53 -11.87 -10.02
C VAL A 304 20.77 -11.24 -11.39
N ALA A 305 19.71 -10.86 -12.10
CA ALA A 305 19.83 -10.15 -13.37
C ALA A 305 20.56 -8.80 -13.20
N LEU A 306 20.18 -8.02 -12.18
CA LEU A 306 20.87 -6.80 -11.77
C LEU A 306 22.34 -7.08 -11.45
N SER A 307 22.62 -8.07 -10.60
CA SER A 307 23.99 -8.43 -10.22
C SER A 307 24.84 -8.84 -11.43
N SER A 308 24.23 -9.53 -12.40
CA SER A 308 24.88 -9.88 -13.67
C SER A 308 25.23 -8.64 -14.49
N ALA A 309 24.33 -7.65 -14.58
CA ALA A 309 24.59 -6.39 -15.28
C ALA A 309 25.74 -5.60 -14.61
N LEU A 310 25.76 -5.56 -13.28
CA LEU A 310 26.84 -4.94 -12.50
C LEU A 310 28.18 -5.68 -12.70
N ALA A 311 28.18 -7.01 -12.72
CA ALA A 311 29.38 -7.80 -12.97
C ALA A 311 29.94 -7.66 -14.39
N ARG A 312 29.09 -7.37 -15.39
CA ARG A 312 29.54 -7.09 -16.78
C ARG A 312 30.15 -5.70 -16.92
N SER A 313 29.55 -4.71 -16.27
CA SER A 313 30.02 -3.32 -16.31
C SER A 313 31.22 -3.07 -15.40
N ASN A 314 31.36 -3.87 -14.33
CA ASN A 314 32.43 -3.78 -13.33
C ASN A 314 32.68 -2.33 -12.86
N PRO A 315 31.65 -1.66 -12.30
CA PRO A 315 31.75 -0.27 -11.89
C PRO A 315 32.75 -0.10 -10.75
N GLU A 316 33.44 1.05 -10.70
CA GLU A 316 34.31 1.41 -9.57
C GLU A 316 33.49 1.65 -8.29
N ASP A 317 32.34 2.33 -8.44
CA ASP A 317 31.38 2.59 -7.37
C ASP A 317 30.11 1.76 -7.59
N LEU A 318 29.99 0.69 -6.79
CA LEU A 318 28.85 -0.22 -6.87
C LEU A 318 27.56 0.42 -6.35
N ASP A 319 27.64 1.31 -5.36
CA ASP A 319 26.47 1.99 -4.80
C ASP A 319 25.89 2.97 -5.82
N ALA A 320 26.73 3.76 -6.49
CA ALA A 320 26.30 4.63 -7.57
C ALA A 320 25.69 3.85 -8.74
N ALA A 321 26.26 2.69 -9.08
CA ALA A 321 25.73 1.83 -10.12
C ALA A 321 24.37 1.20 -9.75
N ILE A 322 24.20 0.74 -8.50
CA ILE A 322 22.92 0.21 -7.99
C ILE A 322 21.84 1.30 -7.98
N THR A 323 22.20 2.53 -7.67
CA THR A 323 21.26 3.64 -7.46
C THR A 323 21.07 4.54 -8.69
N THR A 324 21.37 4.02 -9.88
CA THR A 324 21.23 4.76 -11.14
C THR A 324 19.79 5.25 -11.35
N PRO A 325 19.55 6.54 -11.66
CA PRO A 325 18.21 7.11 -11.79
C PRO A 325 17.34 6.48 -12.89
N ASP A 326 17.98 5.99 -13.95
CA ASP A 326 17.33 5.31 -15.09
C ASP A 326 16.73 3.96 -14.69
N GLY A 327 17.25 3.36 -13.62
CA GLY A 327 16.86 2.05 -13.13
C GLY A 327 17.28 0.90 -14.03
N PHE A 328 16.52 -0.19 -13.91
CA PHE A 328 16.78 -1.48 -14.53
C PHE A 328 15.50 -2.06 -15.11
N VAL A 329 15.65 -2.98 -16.06
CA VAL A 329 14.55 -3.75 -16.63
C VAL A 329 14.56 -5.14 -16.01
N GLY A 330 13.54 -5.45 -15.22
CA GLY A 330 13.31 -6.77 -14.62
C GLY A 330 12.19 -7.55 -15.31
N ILE A 331 11.94 -8.75 -14.80
CA ILE A 331 10.91 -9.66 -15.29
C ILE A 331 9.49 -9.16 -14.98
N ASN A 332 9.37 -8.34 -13.94
CA ASN A 332 8.13 -7.69 -13.51
C ASN A 332 8.03 -6.22 -13.94
N GLY A 333 8.77 -5.82 -14.97
CA GLY A 333 8.81 -4.45 -15.45
C GLY A 333 10.04 -3.69 -15.00
N VAL A 334 10.02 -2.36 -15.14
CA VAL A 334 11.17 -1.54 -14.74
C VAL A 334 11.14 -1.22 -13.26
N PHE A 335 12.32 -1.15 -12.65
CA PHE A 335 12.48 -0.74 -11.26
C PHE A 335 13.73 0.10 -11.08
N ARG A 336 13.78 0.93 -10.05
CA ARG A 336 14.97 1.67 -9.66
C ARG A 336 15.15 1.63 -8.16
N ILE A 337 16.39 1.75 -7.72
CA ILE A 337 16.78 1.77 -6.32
C ILE A 337 17.32 3.18 -6.02
N PHE A 338 16.96 3.73 -4.87
CA PHE A 338 17.36 5.06 -4.45
C PHE A 338 18.51 4.99 -3.43
N ALA A 339 19.28 6.07 -3.34
CA ALA A 339 20.42 6.17 -2.42
C ALA A 339 20.05 6.01 -0.93
N ASN A 340 18.79 6.26 -0.57
CA ASN A 340 18.27 6.04 0.79
C ASN A 340 17.90 4.58 1.09
N GLY A 341 18.08 3.65 0.14
CA GLY A 341 17.75 2.23 0.32
C GLY A 341 16.38 1.83 -0.22
N LYS A 342 15.46 2.78 -0.40
CA LYS A 342 14.12 2.54 -0.95
C LYS A 342 14.19 2.20 -2.44
N ASN A 343 13.09 1.71 -2.99
CA ASN A 343 12.96 1.40 -4.40
C ASN A 343 11.66 1.95 -4.98
N GLN A 344 11.52 1.79 -6.28
CA GLN A 344 10.28 2.03 -7.00
C GLN A 344 10.16 1.02 -8.13
N HIS A 345 9.05 0.29 -8.17
CA HIS A 345 8.67 -0.55 -9.30
C HIS A 345 7.67 0.15 -10.21
N SER A 346 7.66 -0.22 -11.47
CA SER A 346 6.55 0.07 -12.38
C SER A 346 5.38 -0.86 -12.06
N LEU A 347 4.25 -0.29 -11.65
CA LEU A 347 3.06 -1.03 -11.22
C LEU A 347 1.89 -0.83 -12.18
N ASP A 348 1.25 -1.92 -12.57
CA ASP A 348 -0.04 -1.91 -13.26
C ASP A 348 -1.15 -1.63 -12.23
N ILE A 349 -2.28 -1.07 -12.66
CA ILE A 349 -3.52 -1.07 -11.87
C ILE A 349 -4.46 -2.13 -12.42
N MET A 350 -4.82 -3.07 -11.54
CA MET A 350 -5.86 -4.05 -11.79
C MET A 350 -7.20 -3.51 -11.28
N GLU A 351 -8.26 -3.73 -12.06
CA GLU A 351 -9.63 -3.46 -11.66
C GLU A 351 -10.44 -4.76 -11.62
N ILE A 352 -11.17 -4.96 -10.52
CA ILE A 352 -11.98 -6.14 -10.30
C ILE A 352 -13.22 -6.10 -11.20
N ARG A 353 -13.52 -7.25 -11.81
CA ARG A 353 -14.71 -7.48 -12.64
C ARG A 353 -15.37 -8.81 -12.26
N PRO A 354 -16.66 -9.01 -12.56
CA PRO A 354 -17.33 -10.28 -12.32
C PRO A 354 -16.67 -11.51 -12.98
N GLN A 355 -16.02 -11.32 -14.13
CA GLN A 355 -15.46 -12.43 -14.92
C GLN A 355 -13.97 -12.66 -14.66
N ALA A 356 -13.17 -11.60 -14.76
CA ALA A 356 -11.73 -11.64 -14.52
C ALA A 356 -11.21 -10.22 -14.30
N ASP A 357 -10.23 -10.07 -13.42
CA ASP A 357 -9.57 -8.78 -13.20
C ASP A 357 -8.89 -8.31 -14.48
N VAL A 358 -8.95 -7.00 -14.74
CA VAL A 358 -8.41 -6.40 -15.96
C VAL A 358 -7.43 -5.28 -15.62
N ILE A 359 -6.36 -5.17 -16.40
CA ILE A 359 -5.44 -4.03 -16.30
C ILE A 359 -6.16 -2.82 -16.89
N VAL A 360 -6.36 -1.78 -16.08
CA VAL A 360 -7.03 -0.53 -16.48
C VAL A 360 -6.10 0.66 -16.62
N ASP A 361 -4.89 0.55 -16.06
CA ASP A 361 -3.84 1.54 -16.20
C ASP A 361 -2.49 0.80 -16.17
N GLN A 362 -1.74 0.90 -17.27
CA GLN A 362 -0.50 0.16 -17.46
C GLN A 362 0.67 0.82 -16.75
N ALA A 363 1.59 0.00 -16.25
CA ALA A 363 2.85 0.42 -15.69
C ALA A 363 3.68 1.19 -16.74
N PRO A 364 4.33 2.31 -16.36
CA PRO A 364 5.29 2.96 -17.22
C PRO A 364 6.41 2.00 -17.63
N ARG A 365 6.83 2.02 -18.89
CA ARG A 365 7.93 1.17 -19.38
C ARG A 365 9.32 1.73 -19.09
N LYS A 366 9.40 2.97 -18.61
CA LYS A 366 10.63 3.70 -18.24
C LYS A 366 10.28 4.75 -17.20
N PHE A 367 11.24 5.09 -16.33
CA PHE A 367 11.13 6.26 -15.47
C PHE A 367 11.52 7.51 -16.27
N THR A 368 10.57 8.41 -16.46
CA THR A 368 10.79 9.68 -17.18
C THR A 368 10.83 10.88 -16.25
N THR A 369 10.49 10.68 -14.98
CA THR A 369 10.52 11.70 -13.93
C THR A 369 11.67 11.43 -12.97
N ALA A 370 12.25 12.51 -12.45
CA ALA A 370 13.26 12.43 -11.42
C ALA A 370 12.75 11.62 -10.20
N PRO A 371 13.64 10.97 -9.43
CA PRO A 371 13.33 10.47 -8.10
C PRO A 371 12.74 11.61 -7.26
N GLU A 372 11.50 11.47 -6.80
CA GLU A 372 10.90 12.46 -5.92
C GLU A 372 11.17 12.06 -4.47
N ASN A 373 11.83 12.94 -3.72
CA ASN A 373 12.12 12.70 -2.31
C ASN A 373 10.89 12.98 -1.44
N LEU A 374 10.00 11.99 -1.33
CA LEU A 374 8.79 12.08 -0.49
C LEU A 374 9.12 12.14 1.01
N ASP A 375 10.38 11.90 1.41
CA ASP A 375 10.81 12.00 2.80
C ASP A 375 11.04 13.45 3.26
N GLU A 376 11.18 14.41 2.32
CA GLU A 376 11.31 15.84 2.62
C GLU A 376 9.95 16.56 2.80
N ILE A 377 8.84 15.88 2.51
CA ILE A 377 7.51 16.47 2.64
C ILE A 377 7.11 16.43 4.12
N ASP A 378 7.12 17.58 4.79
CA ASP A 378 6.51 17.73 6.11
C ASP A 378 4.99 17.57 5.97
N ILE A 379 4.51 16.38 6.35
CA ILE A 379 3.10 16.02 6.26
C ILE A 379 2.22 16.70 7.30
N SER A 380 2.79 17.28 8.36
CA SER A 380 2.01 17.93 9.42
C SER A 380 1.39 19.25 8.95
N VAL A 381 2.18 20.06 8.23
CA VAL A 381 1.74 21.32 7.64
C VAL A 381 0.60 21.09 6.63
N LEU A 382 0.51 19.88 6.06
CA LEU A 382 -0.51 19.54 5.06
C LEU A 382 -1.93 19.48 5.60
N TYR A 383 -2.09 19.25 6.90
CA TYR A 383 -3.39 19.02 7.55
C TYR A 383 -3.76 20.09 8.59
N ASN A 384 -2.90 21.08 8.83
CA ASN A 384 -3.26 22.20 9.71
C ASN A 384 -4.51 22.90 9.18
N GLY A 385 -5.53 23.00 10.03
CA GLY A 385 -6.84 23.56 9.70
C GLY A 385 -7.93 22.53 9.39
N ASN A 386 -7.61 21.35 8.88
CA ASN A 386 -8.60 20.30 8.60
C ASN A 386 -8.02 18.90 8.79
N PRO A 387 -7.76 18.48 10.04
CA PRO A 387 -7.22 17.15 10.32
C PRO A 387 -8.23 16.05 9.95
N PRO A 388 -7.76 14.85 9.56
CA PRO A 388 -8.65 13.73 9.34
C PRO A 388 -9.35 13.31 10.64
N LEU A 389 -10.61 12.92 10.55
CA LEU A 389 -11.30 12.28 11.67
C LEU A 389 -10.70 10.90 11.93
N ILE A 390 -10.35 10.61 13.19
CA ILE A 390 -9.70 9.35 13.59
C ILE A 390 -10.65 8.54 14.47
N PHE A 391 -10.79 7.25 14.16
CA PHE A 391 -11.65 6.30 14.87
C PHE A 391 -10.85 5.06 15.30
N GLY A 392 -11.30 4.40 16.38
CA GLY A 392 -10.71 3.13 16.86
C GLY A 392 -9.31 3.22 17.47
N LYS A 393 -8.74 4.43 17.59
CA LYS A 393 -7.48 4.74 18.28
C LYS A 393 -7.56 6.15 18.87
N ASP A 394 -6.79 6.43 19.92
CA ASP A 394 -6.62 7.80 20.43
C ASP A 394 -6.13 8.74 19.32
N GLU A 395 -6.82 9.86 19.15
CA GLU A 395 -6.57 10.79 18.05
C GLU A 395 -5.17 11.41 18.14
N LYS A 396 -4.73 11.82 19.33
CA LYS A 396 -3.42 12.48 19.52
C LYS A 396 -2.28 11.50 19.30
N GLU A 397 -2.42 10.28 19.83
CA GLU A 397 -1.47 9.19 19.60
C GLU A 397 -1.35 8.89 18.10
N ALA A 398 -2.48 8.72 17.42
CA ALA A 398 -2.50 8.45 15.98
C ALA A 398 -1.84 9.60 15.19
N GLN A 399 -2.17 10.85 15.51
CA GLN A 399 -1.57 12.01 14.85
C GLN A 399 -0.06 12.07 15.08
N GLN A 400 0.41 11.83 16.31
CA GLN A 400 1.83 11.82 16.61
C GLN A 400 2.59 10.75 15.83
N ILE A 401 2.02 9.55 15.71
CA ILE A 401 2.66 8.42 15.02
C ILE A 401 2.62 8.60 13.49
N ILE A 402 1.55 9.19 12.95
CA ILE A 402 1.37 9.37 11.50
C ILE A 402 2.09 10.62 11.02
N PHE A 403 1.86 11.77 11.66
CA PHE A 403 2.31 13.09 11.20
C PHE A 403 3.52 13.63 11.94
N GLY A 404 4.01 12.93 12.97
CA GLY A 404 5.14 13.38 13.80
C GLY A 404 4.79 14.50 14.80
N THR A 405 3.54 14.97 14.79
CA THR A 405 3.03 16.00 15.69
C THR A 405 1.51 15.87 15.84
N THR A 406 0.95 16.49 16.88
CA THR A 406 -0.49 16.73 16.98
C THR A 406 -0.87 17.86 16.03
N LEU A 407 -1.94 17.69 15.25
CA LEU A 407 -2.38 18.66 14.26
C LEU A 407 -3.24 19.74 14.92
N GLN A 408 -3.12 20.98 14.44
CA GLN A 408 -3.98 22.07 14.91
C GLN A 408 -5.32 22.05 14.16
N PRO A 409 -6.47 22.07 14.86
CA PRO A 409 -7.76 22.29 14.22
C PRO A 409 -7.83 23.68 13.58
N ALA A 410 -8.75 23.90 12.62
CA ALA A 410 -9.02 25.25 12.12
C ALA A 410 -9.33 26.19 13.29
N GLU A 411 -8.72 27.38 13.28
CA GLU A 411 -9.24 28.47 14.08
C GLU A 411 -10.69 28.71 13.66
N PRO A 412 -11.66 28.71 14.60
CA PRO A 412 -13.02 29.05 14.25
C PRO A 412 -12.99 30.44 13.62
N ASP A 413 -13.59 30.56 12.42
CA ASP A 413 -13.77 31.85 11.75
C ASP A 413 -14.19 32.86 12.82
N SER A 414 -13.30 33.80 13.15
CA SER A 414 -13.65 34.94 13.96
C SER A 414 -14.83 35.56 13.24
N GLN A 415 -16.01 35.47 13.85
CA GLN A 415 -17.21 36.14 13.42
C GLN A 415 -16.78 37.50 12.87
N GLN A 416 -17.01 37.75 11.57
CA GLN A 416 -17.04 39.10 11.08
C GLN A 416 -18.14 39.77 11.89
N ASP A 417 -17.71 40.41 12.98
CA ASP A 417 -18.57 41.13 13.90
C ASP A 417 -19.45 42.05 13.06
N GLU A 418 -20.75 41.89 13.28
CA GLU A 418 -21.79 42.84 12.98
C GLU A 418 -21.40 44.22 13.58
N ASN A 419 -20.57 44.97 12.88
CA ASN A 419 -20.37 46.40 13.12
C ASN A 419 -20.90 47.17 11.92
N THR A 420 -22.22 47.02 11.69
CA THR A 420 -23.01 47.95 10.86
C THR A 420 -24.16 48.61 11.62
N GLU A 421 -24.12 48.63 12.95
CA GLU A 421 -25.00 49.44 13.80
C GLU A 421 -24.19 50.37 14.72
N ASN A 422 -23.49 51.36 14.13
CA ASN A 422 -23.22 52.63 14.80
C ASN A 422 -22.71 53.70 13.82
N LEU A 423 -23.57 54.07 12.85
CA LEU A 423 -23.44 55.35 12.17
C LEU A 423 -24.83 56.03 12.16
N MET A 424 -25.25 56.46 13.34
CA MET A 424 -26.27 57.49 13.50
C MET A 424 -25.61 58.69 14.17
N TYR A 425 -25.79 59.86 13.56
CA TYR A 425 -25.47 61.21 14.05
C TYR A 425 -24.00 61.62 14.16
N ASN A 426 -23.51 62.35 13.16
CA ASN A 426 -23.07 63.76 13.28
C ASN A 426 -22.34 64.22 11.99
N TYR A 427 -23.05 64.95 11.13
CA TYR A 427 -22.76 66.31 10.64
C TYR A 427 -23.62 66.64 9.41
#